data_AF-A0A8T3A8T1-F1
#
_entry.id   AF-A0A8T3A8T1-F1
#
_cell.length_a   1.000
_cell.length_b   1.000
_cell.length_c   1.000
_cell.angle_alpha   90.00
_cell.angle_beta   90.00
_cell.angle_gamma   90.00
#
_symmetry.space_group_name_H-M   'P 1'
#
loop_
_entity.id
_entity.type
_entity.pdbx_description
1 polymer ?
#
loop_
_entity_poly.entity_id
_entity_poly.type
_entity_poly.pdbx_seq_one_letter_code
_entity_poly.pdbx_strand_id
1 'polypeptide(L)'
;MISYLNILREICSKFTNLYLSPWIQRQACRNSILESTVKMVRELKIVEQEMQQRNKELLSMLKSKPATERSSEPSDEVEIKIKMPNTTSTVDSMINALHCLKGMDVKIRAIRSELSSEGDQELIMTIQSQMCERDEELETQAMTRRFLP
;
A
#
# COMPACT_ATOMS: atom_id res chain seq x y z
N MET A 1 -20.30 -36.65 57.95
CA MET A 1 -20.86 -36.32 56.62
C MET A 1 -20.31 -34.99 56.08
N ILE A 2 -20.25 -33.92 56.89
CA ILE A 2 -19.75 -32.58 56.50
C ILE A 2 -18.27 -32.58 56.04
N SER A 3 -17.39 -33.38 56.67
CA SER A 3 -15.96 -33.43 56.29
C SER A 3 -15.70 -33.99 54.88
N TYR A 4 -16.49 -34.97 54.44
CA TYR A 4 -16.35 -35.57 53.11
C TYR A 4 -16.75 -34.58 52.00
N LEU A 5 -17.82 -33.81 52.22
CA LEU A 5 -18.25 -32.77 51.29
C LEU A 5 -17.21 -31.66 51.15
N ASN A 6 -16.55 -31.27 52.25
CA ASN A 6 -15.47 -30.28 52.19
C ASN A 6 -14.24 -30.80 51.45
N ILE A 7 -13.86 -32.06 51.64
CA ILE A 7 -12.74 -32.69 50.91
C ILE A 7 -13.05 -32.78 49.41
N LEU A 8 -14.26 -33.22 49.04
CA LEU A 8 -14.71 -33.26 47.65
C LEU A 8 -14.69 -31.86 47.01
N ARG A 9 -15.14 -30.83 47.74
CA ARG A 9 -15.10 -29.44 47.27
C ARG A 9 -13.67 -28.94 47.04
N GLU A 10 -12.75 -29.27 47.95
CA GLU A 10 -11.34 -28.91 47.86
C GLU A 10 -10.66 -29.59 46.65
N ILE A 11 -10.96 -30.87 46.43
CA ILE A 11 -10.43 -31.64 45.29
C ILE A 11 -10.98 -31.09 43.96
N CYS A 12 -12.29 -30.84 43.88
CA CYS A 12 -12.90 -30.26 42.68
C CYS A 12 -12.31 -28.87 42.37
N SER A 13 -12.12 -28.03 43.39
CA SER A 13 -11.51 -26.70 43.24
C SER A 13 -10.05 -26.79 42.78
N LYS A 14 -9.26 -27.74 43.30
CA LYS A 14 -7.88 -27.95 42.84
C LYS A 14 -7.85 -28.47 41.40
N PHE A 15 -8.73 -29.40 41.05
CA PHE A 15 -8.82 -29.95 39.71
C PHE A 15 -9.18 -28.89 38.66
N THR A 16 -10.16 -28.03 38.94
CA THR A 16 -10.55 -26.94 38.02
C THR A 16 -9.41 -25.95 37.83
N ASN A 17 -8.71 -25.59 38.90
CA ASN A 17 -7.57 -24.67 38.82
C ASN A 17 -6.37 -25.26 38.07
N LEU A 18 -6.04 -26.55 38.28
CA LEU A 18 -4.89 -27.18 37.63
C LEU A 18 -5.13 -27.46 36.14
N TYR A 19 -6.33 -27.92 35.78
CA TYR A 19 -6.58 -28.50 34.46
C TYR A 19 -7.41 -27.61 33.54
N LEU A 20 -8.37 -26.84 34.08
CA LEU A 20 -9.29 -26.05 33.24
C LEU A 20 -8.79 -24.61 33.03
N SER A 21 -8.24 -23.95 34.06
CA SER A 21 -7.79 -22.56 33.96
C SER A 21 -6.76 -22.33 32.83
N PRO A 22 -5.68 -23.14 32.69
CA PRO A 22 -4.71 -22.96 31.61
C PRO A 22 -5.31 -23.22 30.21
N TRP A 23 -6.26 -24.14 30.11
CA TRP A 23 -6.90 -24.50 28.85
C TRP A 23 -7.88 -23.41 28.40
N ILE A 24 -8.68 -22.86 29.33
CA ILE A 24 -9.57 -21.72 29.09
C ILE A 24 -8.76 -20.51 28.64
N GLN A 25 -7.65 -20.20 29.32
CA GLN A 25 -6.79 -19.07 28.95
C GLN A 25 -6.16 -19.25 27.57
N ARG A 26 -5.65 -20.45 27.26
CA ARG A 26 -5.12 -20.76 25.91
C ARG A 26 -6.19 -20.63 24.83
N GLN A 27 -7.42 -21.09 25.10
CA GLN A 27 -8.52 -20.98 24.15
C GLN A 27 -8.97 -19.53 23.94
N ALA A 28 -9.03 -18.74 25.02
CA ALA A 28 -9.33 -17.31 24.94
C ALA A 28 -8.28 -16.55 24.12
N CYS A 29 -6.98 -16.84 24.31
CA CYS A 29 -5.91 -16.25 23.50
C CYS A 29 -6.04 -16.61 22.02
N ARG A 30 -6.33 -17.88 21.70
CA ARG A 30 -6.52 -18.32 20.30
C ARG A 30 -7.67 -17.57 19.63
N ASN A 31 -8.79 -17.41 20.34
CA ASN A 31 -9.94 -16.68 19.83
C ASN A 31 -9.59 -15.19 19.61
N SER A 32 -8.89 -14.56 20.55
CA SER A 32 -8.47 -13.17 20.43
C SER A 32 -7.50 -12.94 19.25
N ILE A 33 -6.56 -13.87 19.03
CA ILE A 33 -5.66 -13.83 17.86
C ILE A 33 -6.45 -14.00 16.57
N LEU A 34 -7.41 -14.92 16.53
CA LEU A 34 -8.27 -15.14 15.36
C LEU A 34 -9.08 -13.88 15.03
N GLU A 35 -9.72 -13.27 16.03
CA GLU A 35 -10.49 -12.04 15.87
C GLU A 35 -9.62 -10.87 15.39
N SER A 36 -8.42 -10.71 15.99
CA SER A 36 -7.45 -9.70 15.56
C SER A 36 -6.99 -9.94 14.11
N THR A 37 -6.72 -11.19 13.74
CA THR A 37 -6.33 -11.57 12.38
C THR A 37 -7.45 -11.29 11.38
N VAL A 38 -8.69 -11.67 11.70
CA VAL A 38 -9.87 -11.41 10.87
C VAL A 38 -10.08 -9.91 10.69
N LYS A 39 -9.90 -9.11 11.74
CA LYS A 39 -9.98 -7.65 11.68
C LYS A 39 -8.91 -7.09 10.75
N MET A 40 -7.65 -7.50 10.91
CA MET A 40 -6.53 -7.05 10.07
C MET A 40 -6.75 -7.39 8.60
N VAL A 41 -7.22 -8.61 8.28
CA VAL A 41 -7.52 -9.01 6.89
C VAL A 41 -8.62 -8.14 6.29
N ARG A 42 -9.66 -7.79 7.06
CA ARG A 42 -10.72 -6.89 6.59
C ARG A 42 -10.19 -5.49 6.31
N GLU A 43 -9.39 -4.94 7.21
CA GLU A 43 -8.78 -3.60 7.04
C GLU A 43 -7.88 -3.57 5.80
N LEU A 44 -7.03 -4.59 5.60
CA LEU A 44 -6.19 -4.70 4.41
C LEU A 44 -7.01 -4.76 3.12
N LYS A 45 -8.12 -5.49 3.13
CA LYS A 45 -9.01 -5.59 1.97
C LYS A 45 -9.66 -4.25 1.62
N ILE A 46 -10.00 -3.43 2.63
CA ILE A 46 -10.52 -2.07 2.40
C ILE A 46 -9.45 -1.21 1.74
N VAL A 47 -8.22 -1.22 2.28
CA VAL A 47 -7.10 -0.44 1.72
C VAL A 47 -6.77 -0.88 0.29
N GLU A 48 -6.81 -2.18 0.00
CA GLU A 48 -6.63 -2.71 -1.35
C GLU A 48 -7.67 -2.15 -2.33
N GLN A 49 -8.95 -2.14 -1.94
CA GLN A 49 -10.03 -1.59 -2.75
C GLN A 49 -9.88 -0.09 -3.00
N GLU A 50 -9.52 0.68 -1.97
CA GLU A 50 -9.26 2.12 -2.09
C GLU A 50 -8.09 2.40 -3.03
N MET A 51 -7.00 1.62 -2.94
CA MET A 51 -5.86 1.73 -3.84
C MET A 51 -6.22 1.39 -5.28
N GLN A 52 -6.97 0.30 -5.50
CA GLN A 52 -7.45 -0.07 -6.83
C GLN A 52 -8.35 1.00 -7.44
N GLN A 53 -9.24 1.60 -6.65
CA GLN A 53 -10.11 2.67 -7.10
C GLN A 53 -9.32 3.92 -7.49
N ARG A 54 -8.39 4.38 -6.63
CA ARG A 54 -7.52 5.51 -6.96
C ARG A 54 -6.66 5.25 -8.18
N ASN A 55 -6.15 4.03 -8.35
CA ASN A 55 -5.36 3.68 -9.53
C ASN A 55 -6.20 3.78 -10.81
N LYS A 56 -7.46 3.31 -10.79
CA LYS A 56 -8.39 3.46 -11.93
C LYS A 56 -8.67 4.92 -12.25
N GLU A 57 -8.84 5.76 -11.24
CA GLU A 57 -9.05 7.21 -11.41
C GLU A 57 -7.83 7.89 -12.03
N LEU A 58 -6.62 7.57 -11.56
CA LEU A 58 -5.39 8.11 -12.13
C LEU A 58 -5.20 7.68 -13.59
N LEU A 59 -5.46 6.41 -13.90
CA LEU A 59 -5.39 5.90 -15.28
C LEU A 59 -6.45 6.55 -16.19
N SER A 60 -7.65 6.83 -15.69
CA SER A 60 -8.69 7.51 -16.48
C SER A 60 -8.35 8.98 -16.73
N MET A 61 -7.76 9.67 -15.76
CA MET A 61 -7.21 11.03 -15.93
C MET A 61 -6.07 11.07 -16.94
N LEU A 62 -5.20 10.05 -16.96
CA LEU A 62 -4.14 9.95 -17.96
C LEU A 62 -4.69 9.77 -19.37
N LYS A 63 -5.74 8.95 -19.54
CA LYS A 63 -6.39 8.69 -20.82
C LYS A 63 -7.25 9.85 -21.32
N SER A 64 -7.84 10.64 -20.41
CA SER A 64 -8.74 11.76 -20.75
C SER A 64 -8.01 13.08 -20.98
N LYS A 65 -6.72 13.19 -20.61
CA LYS A 65 -5.92 14.39 -20.88
C LYS A 65 -5.74 14.52 -22.40
N PRO A 66 -6.27 15.57 -23.05
CA PRO A 66 -6.14 15.74 -24.49
C PRO A 66 -4.67 15.87 -24.86
N ALA A 67 -4.29 15.31 -26.02
CA ALA A 67 -2.93 15.31 -26.57
C ALA A 67 -2.39 16.72 -26.95
N THR A 68 -2.92 17.78 -26.35
CA THR A 68 -2.65 19.18 -26.70
C THR A 68 -1.32 19.70 -26.16
N GLU A 69 -0.58 18.90 -25.39
CA GLU A 69 0.79 19.22 -24.96
C GLU A 69 1.79 18.10 -25.32
N ARG A 70 1.48 17.25 -26.31
CA ARG A 70 2.56 16.54 -27.00
C ARG A 70 3.23 17.56 -27.90
N SER A 71 4.34 18.12 -27.43
CA SER A 71 5.28 18.82 -28.31
C SER A 71 5.47 17.98 -29.57
N SER A 72 5.51 18.64 -30.71
CA SER A 72 5.46 18.06 -32.06
C SER A 72 6.69 17.22 -32.46
N GLU A 73 7.43 16.70 -31.48
CA GLU A 73 8.58 15.83 -31.67
C GLU A 73 8.42 14.58 -30.79
N PRO A 74 8.69 13.37 -31.29
CA PRO A 74 8.71 12.16 -30.48
C PRO A 74 9.95 12.22 -29.58
N SER A 75 9.82 12.94 -28.48
CA SER A 75 10.81 12.94 -27.41
C SER A 75 10.40 11.86 -26.41
N ASP A 76 11.28 10.90 -26.15
CA ASP A 76 11.15 9.92 -25.05
C ASP A 76 11.15 10.59 -23.66
N GLU A 77 11.13 11.93 -23.59
CA GLU A 77 11.20 12.72 -22.37
C GLU A 77 9.82 13.15 -21.89
N VAL A 78 9.55 12.90 -20.61
CA VAL A 78 8.35 13.33 -19.90
C VAL A 78 8.75 14.30 -18.80
N GLU A 79 8.15 15.49 -18.79
CA GLU A 79 8.30 16.45 -17.70
C GLU A 79 7.22 16.19 -16.62
N ILE A 80 7.66 15.93 -15.40
CA ILE A 80 6.83 15.73 -14.21
C ILE A 80 6.99 16.96 -13.31
N LYS A 81 5.87 17.58 -12.95
CA LYS A 81 5.82 18.72 -12.02
C LYS A 81 5.16 18.32 -10.72
N ILE A 82 5.86 18.52 -9.61
CA ILE A 82 5.39 18.20 -8.26
C ILE A 82 5.33 19.50 -7.47
N LYS A 83 4.12 19.94 -7.14
CA LYS A 83 3.89 21.10 -6.28
C LYS A 83 3.93 20.68 -4.82
N MET A 84 4.75 21.36 -4.03
CA MET A 84 4.92 21.15 -2.60
C MET A 84 4.52 22.42 -1.86
N PRO A 85 3.51 22.36 -0.98
CA PRO A 85 3.13 23.51 -0.18
C PRO A 85 4.28 23.90 0.77
N ASN A 86 4.40 25.20 1.04
CA ASN A 86 5.31 25.78 2.03
C ASN A 86 5.31 25.00 3.36
N THR A 87 6.28 24.10 3.55
CA THR A 87 6.48 23.40 4.81
C THR A 87 7.95 23.47 5.22
N THR A 88 8.22 23.54 6.52
CA THR A 88 9.59 23.55 7.07
C THR A 88 10.38 22.26 6.76
N SER A 89 9.72 21.22 6.23
CA SER A 89 10.27 19.91 5.85
C SER A 89 10.19 19.67 4.32
N THR A 90 10.20 20.74 3.52
CA THR A 90 10.09 20.60 2.05
C THR A 90 11.29 19.84 1.46
N VAL A 91 12.49 20.00 2.03
CA VAL A 91 13.70 19.26 1.61
C VAL A 91 13.55 17.75 1.84
N ASP A 92 13.02 17.31 2.99
CA ASP A 92 12.80 15.88 3.25
C ASP A 92 11.73 15.30 2.32
N SER A 93 10.71 16.08 2.02
CA SER A 93 9.66 15.71 1.05
C SER A 93 10.23 15.55 -0.36
N MET A 94 11.13 16.43 -0.77
CA MET A 94 11.88 16.29 -2.03
C MET A 94 12.77 15.06 -2.03
N ILE A 95 13.54 14.81 -0.96
CA ILE A 95 14.41 13.63 -0.84
C ILE A 95 13.58 12.34 -0.95
N ASN A 96 12.42 12.29 -0.29
CA ASN A 96 11.52 11.14 -0.38
C ASN A 96 10.95 10.95 -1.80
N ALA A 97 10.56 12.03 -2.48
CA ALA A 97 10.11 11.96 -3.87
C ALA A 97 11.21 11.42 -4.80
N LEU A 98 12.45 11.89 -4.63
CA LEU A 98 13.61 11.38 -5.38
C LEU A 98 13.92 9.91 -5.05
N HIS A 99 13.77 9.50 -3.80
CA HIS A 99 13.97 8.11 -3.38
C HIS A 99 12.93 7.16 -4.01
N CYS A 100 11.67 7.58 -4.10
CA CYS A 100 10.63 6.83 -4.79
C CYS A 100 10.99 6.61 -6.27
N LEU A 101 11.51 7.65 -6.93
CA LEU A 101 11.91 7.60 -8.34
C LEU A 101 13.15 6.75 -8.57
N LYS A 102 14.08 6.70 -7.61
CA LYS A 102 15.24 5.78 -7.65
C LYS A 102 14.82 4.30 -7.72
N GLY A 103 13.66 3.96 -7.15
CA GLY A 103 13.10 2.60 -7.21
C GLY A 103 12.36 2.29 -8.52
N MET A 104 12.14 3.29 -9.38
CA MET A 104 11.49 3.13 -10.67
C MET A 104 12.54 2.92 -11.76
N ASP A 105 12.25 2.06 -12.73
CA ASP A 105 13.09 1.82 -13.92
C ASP A 105 12.95 2.97 -14.93
N VAL A 106 13.26 4.19 -14.47
CA VAL A 106 13.16 5.44 -15.24
C VAL A 106 14.52 6.13 -15.23
N LYS A 107 14.94 6.65 -16.39
CA LYS A 107 16.22 7.36 -16.50
C LYS A 107 15.97 8.85 -16.32
N ILE A 108 16.32 9.38 -15.16
CA ILE A 108 16.21 10.81 -14.86
C ILE A 108 17.25 11.59 -15.69
N ARG A 109 16.83 12.60 -16.46
CA ARG A 109 17.73 13.45 -17.24
C ARG A 109 18.04 14.78 -16.56
N ALA A 110 17.03 15.40 -15.97
CA ALA A 110 17.18 16.70 -15.32
C ALA A 110 16.24 16.80 -14.12
N ILE A 111 16.71 17.49 -13.09
CA ILE A 111 15.93 17.84 -11.89
C ILE A 111 16.18 19.33 -11.64
N ARG A 112 15.12 20.13 -11.57
CA ARG A 112 15.18 21.53 -11.17
C ARG A 112 14.14 21.80 -10.08
N SER A 113 14.48 22.70 -9.17
CA SER A 113 13.56 23.20 -8.15
C SER A 113 13.31 24.67 -8.41
N GLU A 114 12.05 25.06 -8.44
CA GLU A 114 11.62 26.44 -8.55
C GLU A 114 10.96 26.85 -7.23
N LEU A 115 11.38 28.01 -6.73
CA LEU A 115 10.82 28.61 -5.53
C LEU A 115 9.86 29.70 -5.99
N SER A 116 8.58 29.57 -5.68
CA SER A 116 7.62 30.64 -5.91
C SER A 116 7.88 31.80 -4.96
N SER A 117 7.58 33.03 -5.39
CA SER A 117 7.59 34.21 -4.51
C SER A 117 6.57 34.12 -3.38
N GLU A 118 5.55 33.28 -3.54
CA GLU A 118 4.54 32.96 -2.52
C GLU A 118 5.04 31.86 -1.54
N GLY A 119 6.26 31.36 -1.75
CA GLY A 119 6.98 30.36 -0.96
C GLY A 119 6.72 28.91 -1.36
N ASP A 120 5.67 28.64 -2.14
CA ASP A 120 5.43 27.27 -2.63
C ASP A 120 6.61 26.78 -3.45
N GLN A 121 6.98 25.51 -3.25
CA GLN A 121 8.11 24.88 -3.95
C GLN A 121 7.57 24.00 -5.06
N GLU A 122 8.12 24.14 -6.25
CA GLU A 122 7.83 23.27 -7.38
C GLU A 122 9.08 22.48 -7.74
N LEU A 123 8.99 21.16 -7.66
CA LEU A 123 10.00 20.24 -8.14
C LEU A 123 9.61 19.83 -9.56
N ILE A 124 10.47 20.15 -10.52
CA ILE A 124 10.28 19.80 -11.92
C ILE A 124 11.37 18.79 -12.29
N MET A 125 10.94 17.65 -12.83
CA MET A 125 11.84 16.59 -13.27
C MET A 125 11.56 16.20 -14.71
N THR A 126 12.61 16.03 -15.48
CA THR A 126 12.54 15.44 -16.83
C THR A 126 13.07 14.02 -16.76
N ILE A 127 12.21 13.04 -17.08
CA ILE A 127 12.58 11.63 -17.14
C ILE A 127 12.52 11.13 -18.57
N GLN A 128 13.44 10.24 -18.94
CA GLN A 128 13.28 9.40 -20.11
C GLN A 128 12.46 8.18 -19.69
N SER A 129 11.28 8.02 -20.28
CA SER A 129 10.42 6.87 -20.03
C SER A 129 10.34 6.03 -21.28
N GLN A 130 10.83 4.79 -21.22
CA GLN A 130 10.42 3.78 -22.18
C GLN A 130 9.05 3.25 -21.75
N MET A 131 7.99 4.03 -22.00
CA MET A 131 6.65 3.44 -22.10
C MET A 131 6.55 2.69 -23.43
N CYS A 132 7.33 1.62 -23.54
CA CYS A 132 7.24 0.67 -24.63
C CYS A 132 6.24 -0.40 -24.18
N GLU A 133 5.02 -0.34 -24.71
CA GLU A 133 4.13 -1.46 -25.13
C GLU A 133 4.01 -2.74 -24.27
N ARG A 134 4.60 -2.82 -23.07
CA ARG A 134 4.68 -4.04 -22.25
C ARG A 134 3.32 -4.46 -21.67
N ASP A 135 2.38 -3.53 -21.55
CA ASP A 135 1.06 -3.81 -20.98
C ASP A 135 0.13 -4.54 -21.97
N GLU A 136 0.31 -4.36 -23.30
CA GLU A 136 -0.50 -5.06 -24.30
C GLU A 136 -0.04 -6.52 -24.52
N GLU A 137 1.26 -6.78 -24.38
CA GLU A 137 1.82 -8.13 -24.51
C GLU A 137 1.50 -9.02 -23.30
N LEU A 138 1.40 -8.45 -22.10
CA LEU A 138 1.00 -9.17 -20.89
C LEU A 138 -0.50 -9.53 -20.87
N GLU A 139 -1.39 -8.66 -21.38
CA GLU A 139 -2.81 -8.99 -21.51
C GLU A 139 -3.07 -10.07 -22.57
N THR A 140 -2.41 -9.98 -23.73
CA THR A 140 -2.53 -10.99 -24.78
C THR A 140 -1.98 -12.35 -24.32
N GLN A 141 -0.84 -12.38 -23.64
CA GLN A 141 -0.23 -13.61 -23.13
C GLN A 141 -1.01 -14.23 -21.95
N ALA A 142 -1.63 -13.41 -21.09
CA ALA A 142 -2.54 -13.86 -20.05
C ALA A 142 -3.87 -14.41 -20.62
N MET A 143 -4.37 -13.85 -21.71
CA MET A 143 -5.52 -14.40 -22.44
C MET A 143 -5.16 -15.73 -23.12
N THR A 144 -4.01 -15.84 -23.80
CA THR A 144 -3.60 -17.08 -24.47
C THR A 144 -3.41 -18.26 -23.50
N ARG A 145 -2.92 -18.02 -22.28
CA ARG A 145 -2.81 -19.08 -21.24
C ARG A 145 -4.14 -19.57 -20.69
N ARG A 146 -5.25 -18.83 -20.84
CA ARG A 146 -6.59 -19.28 -20.44
C ARG A 146 -7.26 -20.20 -21.46
N PHE A 147 -6.75 -20.30 -22.68
CA PHE A 147 -7.37 -21.05 -23.78
C PHE A 147 -6.56 -22.25 -24.28
N LEU A 148 -5.47 -22.62 -23.60
CA LEU A 148 -4.77 -23.89 -23.85
C LEU A 148 -5.25 -24.94 -22.83
N PRO A 149 -5.72 -26.12 -23.30
CA PRO A 149 -6.20 -27.20 -22.43
C PRO A 149 -5.08 -27.85 -21.60
#